data_AF-A0AAE1QHP5-F1
#
_entry.id   AF-A0AAE1QHP5-F1
#
_cell.length_a   1.000
_cell.length_b   1.000
_cell.length_c   1.000
_cell.angle_alpha   90.00
_cell.angle_beta   90.00
_cell.angle_gamma   90.00
#
_symmetry.space_group_name_H-M   'P 1'
#
loop_
_entity.id
_entity.type
_entity.pdbx_description
1 polymer ?
#
loop_
_entity_poly.entity_id
_entity_poly.type
_entity_poly.pdbx_seq_one_letter_code
_entity_poly.pdbx_strand_id
1 'polypeptide(L)'
;MPFVPVKERTRAGHLVSTYAFIDSGSSATFCSKSFLNKVGLQSVTPIKLLRPEGIQMDSFMVTDVEVCDVDENNFITLPPVYVLDEIPVPSNDIIKKEDLQNWPHLSDIDIPDMGDAEIGLMIGNNVPQAMEPRLDGLYWDLQGLKGDFMRVLTVSK
;
A
#
# COMPACT_ATOMS: atom_id res chain seq x y z
N MET A 1 -12.92 -1.06 -0.80
CA MET A 1 -11.85 -0.09 -1.07
C MET A 1 -10.52 -0.84 -0.97
N PRO A 2 -9.59 -0.71 -1.93
CA PRO A 2 -8.45 -1.62 -1.99
C PRO A 2 -7.38 -1.27 -0.95
N PHE A 3 -7.37 -2.04 0.14
CA PHE A 3 -6.21 -2.18 1.03
C PHE A 3 -5.37 -3.35 0.57
N VAL A 4 -4.07 -3.14 0.54
CA VAL A 4 -3.12 -4.15 0.05
C VAL A 4 -1.92 -4.22 1.00
N PRO A 5 -1.47 -5.43 1.35
CA PRO A 5 -0.34 -5.62 2.25
C PRO A 5 0.98 -5.36 1.50
N VAL A 6 1.86 -4.57 2.12
CA VAL A 6 3.14 -4.16 1.55
C VAL A 6 4.24 -4.26 2.59
N LYS A 7 5.47 -4.34 2.13
CA LYS A 7 6.67 -4.21 2.96
C LYS A 7 7.49 -3.01 2.50
N GLU A 8 8.17 -2.38 3.43
CA GLU A 8 9.18 -1.36 3.18
C GLU A 8 10.48 -1.81 3.87
N ARG A 9 11.64 -1.53 3.26
CA ARG A 9 12.94 -1.84 3.85
C ARG A 9 13.52 -0.66 4.63
N THR A 10 13.53 -0.80 5.95
CA THR A 10 14.18 0.15 6.86
C THR A 10 15.66 0.33 6.57
N ARG A 11 16.21 1.43 7.05
CA ARG A 11 17.66 1.70 7.01
C ARG A 11 18.51 0.60 7.66
N ALA A 12 17.98 -0.07 8.69
CA ALA A 12 18.68 -1.16 9.37
C ALA A 12 18.68 -2.47 8.56
N GLY A 13 18.03 -2.50 7.39
CA GLY A 13 17.86 -3.68 6.57
C GLY A 13 16.68 -4.57 6.97
N HIS A 14 15.94 -4.20 8.02
CA HIS A 14 14.71 -4.90 8.42
C HIS A 14 13.55 -4.49 7.52
N LEU A 15 12.59 -5.39 7.35
CA LEU A 15 11.35 -5.10 6.63
C LEU A 15 10.23 -4.77 7.60
N VAL A 16 9.52 -3.68 7.32
CA VAL A 16 8.32 -3.26 8.06
C VAL A 16 7.11 -3.53 7.19
N SER A 17 6.24 -4.42 7.67
CA SER A 17 4.94 -4.69 7.05
C SER A 17 3.95 -3.58 7.39
N THR A 18 3.20 -3.13 6.40
CA THR A 18 2.11 -2.16 6.55
C THR A 18 1.01 -2.45 5.53
N TYR A 19 -0.20 -1.94 5.77
CA TYR A 19 -1.19 -1.83 4.72
C TYR A 19 -0.98 -0.53 3.93
N ALA A 20 -1.13 -0.62 2.61
CA ALA A 20 -1.27 0.51 1.71
C ALA A 20 -2.72 0.62 1.23
N PHE A 21 -3.28 1.82 1.31
CA PHE A 21 -4.57 2.16 0.70
C PHE A 21 -4.34 2.68 -0.71
N ILE A 22 -4.96 2.06 -1.73
CA ILE A 22 -4.82 2.52 -3.12
C ILE A 22 -5.96 3.47 -3.45
N ASP A 23 -5.63 4.73 -3.71
CA ASP A 23 -6.60 5.79 -4.01
C ASP A 23 -6.32 6.43 -5.37
N SER A 24 -7.05 5.99 -6.40
CA SER A 24 -6.98 6.61 -7.73
C SER A 24 -7.51 8.06 -7.76
N GLY A 25 -8.28 8.48 -6.74
CA GLY A 25 -8.74 9.85 -6.57
C GLY A 25 -7.65 10.79 -6.05
N SER A 26 -6.55 10.25 -5.51
CA SER A 26 -5.40 11.03 -5.07
C SER A 26 -4.36 11.18 -6.18
N SER A 27 -3.82 12.39 -6.33
CA SER A 27 -2.70 12.70 -7.24
C SER A 27 -1.32 12.53 -6.58
N ALA A 28 -1.28 12.17 -5.30
CA ALA A 28 -0.05 12.07 -4.53
C ALA A 28 -0.05 10.83 -3.62
N THR A 29 1.14 10.45 -3.16
CA THR A 29 1.34 9.35 -2.23
C THR A 29 1.65 9.92 -0.85
N PHE A 30 1.08 9.31 0.19
CA PHE A 30 1.16 9.77 1.56
C PHE A 30 1.55 8.64 2.50
N CYS A 31 2.21 8.95 3.60
CA CYS A 31 2.44 8.00 4.68
C CYS A 31 2.06 8.59 6.04
N SER A 32 1.77 7.72 7.01
CA SER A 32 1.54 8.16 8.38
C SER A 32 2.86 8.49 9.07
N LYS A 33 2.78 9.37 10.08
CA LYS A 33 3.93 9.70 10.93
C LYS A 33 4.41 8.48 11.74
N SER A 34 3.48 7.61 12.16
CA SER A 34 3.83 6.34 12.83
C SER A 34 4.66 5.43 11.93
N PHE A 35 4.28 5.29 10.66
CA PHE A 35 5.02 4.51 9.67
C PHE A 35 6.41 5.09 9.42
N LEU A 36 6.51 6.41 9.19
CA LEU A 36 7.79 7.10 9.03
C LEU A 36 8.75 6.83 10.20
N ASN A 37 8.24 6.93 11.44
CA ASN A 37 9.04 6.70 12.64
C ASN A 37 9.51 5.24 12.76
N LYS A 38 8.67 4.27 12.37
CA LYS A 38 9.02 2.84 12.37
C LYS A 38 10.11 2.51 11.35
N VAL A 39 10.01 3.10 10.17
CA VAL A 39 10.95 2.84 9.08
C VAL A 39 12.30 3.55 9.28
N GLY A 40 12.26 4.78 9.82
CA GLY A 40 13.47 5.59 10.05
C GLY A 40 14.08 6.18 8.78
N LEU A 41 13.24 6.68 7.85
CA LEU A 41 13.68 7.30 6.58
C LEU A 41 14.52 8.57 6.83
N GLN A 42 15.58 8.78 6.04
CA GLN A 42 16.54 9.88 6.22
C GLN A 42 16.29 11.10 5.34
N SER A 43 15.77 10.89 4.12
CA SER A 43 15.58 11.96 3.14
C SER A 43 14.28 12.73 3.40
N VAL A 44 14.23 13.41 4.54
CA VAL A 44 13.05 14.12 5.05
C VAL A 44 13.24 15.63 4.89
N THR A 45 12.35 16.27 4.15
CA THR A 45 12.34 17.73 3.93
C THR A 45 11.10 18.35 4.56
N PRO A 46 11.21 19.35 5.45
CA PRO A 46 10.06 20.06 5.99
C PRO A 46 9.31 20.81 4.89
N ILE A 47 7.99 20.68 4.87
CA ILE A 47 7.10 21.34 3.91
C ILE A 47 5.83 21.84 4.60
N LYS A 48 4.99 22.55 3.85
CA LYS A 48 3.61 22.85 4.26
C LYS A 48 2.64 22.19 3.30
N LEU A 49 1.68 21.44 3.82
CA LEU A 49 0.54 20.94 3.07
C LEU A 49 -0.64 21.91 3.22
N LEU A 50 -1.40 22.09 2.14
CA LEU A 50 -2.65 22.83 2.15
C LEU A 50 -3.80 21.83 2.07
N ARG A 51 -4.65 21.80 3.09
CA ARG A 51 -5.85 20.95 3.08
C ARG A 51 -6.97 21.55 2.23
N PRO A 52 -7.95 20.74 1.80
CA PRO A 52 -9.11 21.23 1.04
C PRO A 52 -9.85 22.38 1.71
N GLU A 53 -9.85 22.46 3.04
CA GLU A 53 -10.49 23.53 3.82
C GLU A 53 -9.68 24.85 3.80
N GLY A 54 -8.54 24.90 3.09
CA GLY A 54 -7.66 26.07 3.04
C GLY A 54 -6.71 26.20 4.22
N ILE A 55 -6.62 25.17 5.08
CA ILE A 55 -5.76 25.18 6.27
C ILE A 55 -4.37 24.67 5.90
N GLN A 56 -3.35 25.48 6.17
CA GLN A 56 -1.95 25.04 6.07
C GLN A 56 -1.55 24.23 7.31
N MET A 57 -0.78 23.16 7.09
CA MET A 57 -0.20 22.37 8.15
C MET A 57 1.27 22.07 7.85
N ASP A 58 2.09 22.08 8.90
CA ASP A 58 3.48 21.63 8.81
C ASP A 58 3.49 20.12 8.57
N SER A 59 4.36 19.68 7.68
CA SER A 59 4.47 18.30 7.25
C SER A 59 5.89 18.04 6.76
N PHE A 60 6.14 16.83 6.28
CA PHE A 60 7.39 16.43 5.69
C PHE A 60 7.14 15.78 4.33
N MET A 61 8.08 16.02 3.42
CA MET A 61 8.22 15.28 2.18
C MET A 61 9.37 14.30 2.36
N VAL A 62 9.14 13.05 1.99
CA VAL A 62 10.12 11.97 2.09
C VAL A 62 10.43 11.43 0.71
N THR A 63 11.71 11.26 0.40
CA THR A 63 12.17 10.63 -0.85
C THR A 63 12.84 9.30 -0.58
N ASP A 64 13.17 8.58 -1.64
CA ASP A 64 13.91 7.31 -1.59
C ASP A 64 13.15 6.22 -0.83
N VAL A 65 11.82 6.24 -0.91
CA VAL A 65 10.95 5.22 -0.34
C VAL A 65 10.76 4.10 -1.36
N GLU A 66 11.03 2.86 -0.97
CA GLU A 66 10.82 1.68 -1.80
C GLU A 66 9.90 0.70 -1.08
N VAL A 67 8.83 0.31 -1.75
CA VAL A 67 7.88 -0.68 -1.24
C VAL A 67 7.90 -1.94 -2.08
N CYS A 68 7.60 -3.08 -1.46
CA CYS A 68 7.46 -4.34 -2.17
C CYS A 68 6.23 -5.13 -1.73
N ASP A 69 5.89 -6.14 -2.53
CA ASP A 69 4.91 -7.15 -2.14
C ASP A 69 5.38 -7.95 -0.91
N VAL A 70 4.46 -8.72 -0.33
CA VAL A 70 4.69 -9.51 0.88
C VAL A 70 5.75 -10.59 0.68
N ASP A 71 5.92 -11.08 -0.55
CA ASP A 71 6.91 -12.10 -0.91
C ASP A 71 8.26 -11.50 -1.34
N GLU A 72 8.37 -10.16 -1.32
CA GLU A 72 9.55 -9.38 -1.67
C GLU A 72 10.01 -9.63 -3.12
N ASN A 73 9.08 -9.94 -4.02
CA ASN A 73 9.41 -10.23 -5.42
C ASN A 73 9.43 -8.98 -6.31
N ASN A 74 8.56 -8.02 -6.03
CA ASN A 74 8.37 -6.82 -6.83
C ASN A 74 8.62 -5.59 -5.98
N PHE A 75 9.63 -4.78 -6.33
CA PHE A 75 9.96 -3.53 -5.66
C PHE A 75 9.55 -2.34 -6.52
N ILE A 76 9.00 -1.32 -5.86
CA ILE A 76 8.60 -0.05 -6.47
C ILE A 76 9.18 1.10 -5.67
N THR A 77 10.02 1.88 -6.35
CA THR A 77 10.43 3.18 -5.85
C THR A 77 9.26 4.16 -5.96
N LEU A 78 8.84 4.72 -4.83
CA LEU A 78 7.78 5.70 -4.78
C LEU A 78 8.31 7.10 -5.18
N PRO A 79 7.49 7.92 -5.85
CA PRO A 79 7.73 9.37 -5.96
C PRO A 79 7.69 10.01 -4.56
N PRO A 80 7.98 11.32 -4.42
CA PRO A 80 7.93 11.98 -3.12
C PRO A 80 6.65 11.67 -2.34
N VAL A 81 6.84 11.19 -1.10
CA VAL A 81 5.78 10.77 -0.20
C VAL A 81 5.56 11.85 0.85
N TYR A 82 4.31 12.25 1.07
CA TYR A 82 3.96 13.31 2.01
C TYR A 82 3.44 12.75 3.34
N VAL A 83 3.86 13.35 4.44
CA VAL A 83 3.57 12.82 5.77
C VAL A 83 2.29 13.44 6.34
N LEU A 84 1.36 12.59 6.74
CA LEU A 84 0.18 12.94 7.53
C LEU A 84 0.35 12.40 8.95
N ASP A 85 -0.35 12.98 9.93
CA ASP A 85 -0.37 12.42 11.28
C ASP A 85 -0.95 10.99 11.24
N GLU A 86 -2.09 10.82 10.56
CA GLU A 86 -2.74 9.54 10.28
C GLU A 86 -3.32 9.54 8.85
N ILE A 87 -3.38 8.37 8.22
CA ILE A 87 -4.08 8.22 6.93
C ILE A 87 -5.59 8.23 7.21
N PRO A 88 -6.40 9.10 6.57
CA PRO A 88 -7.80 9.32 6.93
C PRO A 88 -8.74 8.24 6.36
N VAL A 89 -8.45 6.97 6.64
CA VAL A 89 -9.27 5.83 6.19
C VAL A 89 -9.53 4.87 7.34
N PRO A 90 -10.75 4.31 7.45
CA PRO A 90 -11.09 3.40 8.54
C PRO A 90 -10.38 2.05 8.38
N SER A 91 -9.72 1.59 9.43
CA SER A 91 -9.07 0.27 9.46
C SER A 91 -10.05 -0.90 9.42
N ASN A 92 -11.33 -0.67 9.74
CA ASN A 92 -12.37 -1.69 9.69
C ASN A 92 -12.70 -2.15 8.25
N ASP A 93 -12.24 -1.42 7.23
CA ASP A 93 -12.43 -1.80 5.83
C ASP A 93 -11.34 -2.77 5.32
N ILE A 94 -10.35 -3.11 6.15
CA ILE A 94 -9.35 -4.14 5.85
C ILE A 94 -10.01 -5.50 5.94
N ILE A 95 -9.97 -6.26 4.84
CA ILE A 95 -10.51 -7.62 4.77
C ILE A 95 -9.63 -8.56 5.62
N LYS A 96 -10.26 -9.30 6.52
CA LYS A 96 -9.62 -10.29 7.38
C LYS A 96 -9.97 -11.71 6.95
N LYS A 97 -9.21 -12.70 7.46
CA LYS A 97 -9.47 -14.13 7.17
C LYS A 97 -10.88 -14.55 7.59
N GLU A 98 -11.40 -13.99 8.68
CA GLU A 98 -12.75 -14.30 9.16
C GLU A 98 -13.82 -13.79 8.19
N ASP A 99 -13.59 -12.67 7.49
CA ASP A 99 -14.54 -12.12 6.54
C ASP A 99 -14.77 -13.07 5.35
N LEU A 100 -13.71 -13.79 4.92
CA LEU A 100 -13.76 -14.75 3.83
C LEU A 100 -14.63 -15.98 4.14
N GLN A 101 -14.81 -16.34 5.41
CA GLN A 101 -15.63 -17.50 5.81
C GLN A 101 -17.10 -17.35 5.37
N ASN A 102 -17.56 -16.11 5.20
CA ASN A 102 -18.91 -15.82 4.73
C ASN A 102 -19.09 -16.02 3.21
N TRP A 103 -18.00 -16.24 2.48
CA TRP A 103 -17.99 -16.31 1.01
C TRP A 103 -17.33 -17.61 0.53
N PRO A 104 -18.08 -18.72 0.42
CA PRO A 104 -17.52 -20.03 0.07
C PRO A 104 -16.74 -20.07 -1.26
N HIS A 105 -17.07 -19.18 -2.20
CA HIS A 105 -16.36 -19.05 -3.48
C HIS A 105 -15.02 -18.31 -3.39
N LEU A 106 -14.68 -17.73 -2.23
CA LEU A 106 -13.37 -17.16 -1.91
C LEU A 106 -12.52 -18.10 -1.04
N SER A 107 -12.91 -19.38 -0.89
CA SER A 107 -12.20 -20.36 -0.07
C SER A 107 -10.77 -20.65 -0.53
N ASP A 108 -10.47 -20.41 -1.81
CA ASP A 108 -9.14 -20.57 -2.40
C ASP A 108 -8.26 -19.31 -2.29
N ILE A 109 -8.73 -18.26 -1.61
CA ILE A 109 -7.96 -17.02 -1.40
C ILE A 109 -7.29 -17.09 -0.03
N ASP A 110 -5.96 -16.99 -0.01
CA ASP A 110 -5.22 -16.76 1.23
C ASP A 110 -4.91 -15.27 1.39
N ILE A 111 -5.20 -14.77 2.58
CA ILE A 111 -4.83 -13.41 3.01
C ILE A 111 -3.55 -13.55 3.83
N PRO A 112 -2.52 -12.73 3.62
CA PRO A 112 -1.33 -12.81 4.46
C PRO A 112 -1.67 -12.47 5.90
N ASP A 113 -1.05 -13.18 6.84
CA ASP A 113 -1.07 -12.76 8.23
C ASP A 113 -0.14 -11.56 8.41
N MET A 114 -0.74 -10.39 8.62
CA MET A 114 -0.02 -9.13 8.81
C MET A 114 0.05 -8.74 10.29
N GLY A 115 -0.42 -9.59 11.21
CA GLY A 115 -0.52 -9.27 12.64
C GLY A 115 -1.24 -7.94 12.90
N ASP A 116 -0.65 -7.09 13.72
CA ASP A 116 -1.17 -5.76 14.07
C ASP A 116 -0.69 -4.64 13.11
N ALA A 117 -0.42 -4.97 11.84
CA ALA A 117 0.00 -3.96 10.86
C ALA A 117 -1.05 -2.86 10.70
N GLU A 118 -0.59 -1.61 10.75
CA GLU A 118 -1.44 -0.42 10.58
C GLU A 118 -1.55 0.00 9.11
N ILE A 119 -2.40 0.98 8.83
CA ILE A 119 -2.44 1.66 7.53
C ILE A 119 -1.38 2.76 7.55
N GLY A 120 -0.18 2.41 7.12
CA GLY A 120 0.97 3.32 7.08
C GLY A 120 1.11 4.09 5.78
N LEU A 121 0.45 3.67 4.70
CA LEU A 121 0.65 4.23 3.36
C LEU A 121 -0.69 4.45 2.62
N MET A 122 -0.75 5.51 1.83
CA MET A 122 -1.76 5.73 0.80
C MET A 122 -1.06 6.00 -0.53
N ILE A 123 -1.34 5.19 -1.55
CA ILE A 123 -0.73 5.31 -2.88
C ILE A 123 -1.73 5.94 -3.83
N GLY A 124 -1.36 7.09 -4.39
CA GLY A 124 -2.13 7.81 -5.38
C GLY A 124 -1.83 7.36 -6.82
N ASN A 125 -2.52 7.97 -7.78
CA ASN A 125 -2.32 7.71 -9.21
C ASN A 125 -0.98 8.26 -9.77
N ASN A 126 -0.13 8.84 -8.92
CA ASN A 126 1.24 9.18 -9.27
C ASN A 126 2.19 7.97 -9.23
N VAL A 127 1.69 6.78 -8.90
CA VAL A 127 2.42 5.50 -8.93
C VAL A 127 1.67 4.51 -9.82
N PRO A 128 1.65 4.74 -11.15
CA PRO A 128 0.86 3.92 -12.08
C PRO A 128 1.23 2.44 -12.01
N GLN A 129 2.50 2.11 -11.72
CA GLN A 129 2.96 0.74 -11.58
C GLN A 129 2.20 0.00 -10.47
N ALA A 130 1.91 0.66 -9.34
CA ALA A 130 1.11 0.09 -8.26
C ALA A 130 -0.33 -0.21 -8.68
N MET A 131 -0.77 0.37 -9.80
CA MET A 131 -2.11 0.22 -10.36
C MET A 131 -2.17 -0.65 -11.63
N GLU A 132 -1.05 -1.23 -12.06
CA GLU A 132 -1.02 -2.10 -13.23
C GLU A 132 -1.59 -3.49 -12.89
N PRO A 133 -2.51 -4.05 -13.70
CA PRO A 133 -2.92 -5.43 -13.53
C PRO A 133 -1.76 -6.39 -13.84
N ARG A 134 -1.73 -7.52 -13.14
CA ARG A 134 -0.72 -8.57 -13.34
C ARG A 134 -0.99 -9.25 -14.69
N LEU A 135 -0.03 -9.21 -15.62
CA LEU A 135 -0.14 -9.83 -16.96
C LEU A 135 0.56 -11.19 -17.01
N ASP A 136 0.48 -11.92 -15.91
CA ASP A 136 1.13 -13.21 -15.74
C ASP A 136 0.11 -14.28 -16.17
N GLY A 137 -0.02 -14.52 -17.48
CA GLY A 137 -0.63 -15.75 -18.00
C GLY A 137 -1.93 -15.69 -18.80
N LEU A 138 -2.17 -14.69 -19.66
CA LEU A 138 -3.27 -14.75 -20.64
C LEU A 138 -2.86 -14.27 -22.04
N TYR A 139 -1.98 -15.02 -22.68
CA TYR A 139 -2.23 -15.43 -24.06
C TYR A 139 -2.49 -16.94 -23.97
N TRP A 140 -3.77 -17.32 -24.00
CA TRP A 140 -4.36 -18.68 -23.95
C TRP A 140 -4.76 -19.28 -22.60
N ASP A 141 -5.93 -18.93 -22.05
CA ASP A 141 -6.88 -20.00 -21.70
C ASP A 141 -8.33 -19.51 -21.68
N LEU A 142 -9.04 -19.93 -22.72
CA LEU A 142 -10.49 -19.87 -22.85
C LEU A 142 -11.10 -20.96 -21.96
N GLN A 143 -11.39 -20.70 -20.68
CA GLN A 143 -12.43 -21.39 -19.88
C GLN A 143 -12.51 -20.95 -18.40
N GLY A 144 -12.95 -19.71 -18.16
CA GLY A 144 -13.62 -19.37 -16.90
C GLY A 144 -12.73 -18.83 -15.78
N LEU A 145 -12.87 -17.51 -15.59
CA LEU A 145 -12.75 -16.76 -14.34
C LEU A 145 -11.61 -17.15 -13.38
N LYS A 146 -10.46 -16.48 -13.53
CA LYS A 146 -9.63 -16.05 -12.39
C LYS A 146 -9.19 -14.61 -12.63
N GLY A 147 -9.73 -13.70 -11.83
CA GLY A 147 -9.33 -12.29 -11.84
C GLY A 147 -8.25 -12.08 -10.79
N ASP A 148 -7.02 -11.91 -11.23
CA ASP A 148 -5.93 -11.46 -10.37
C ASP A 148 -5.77 -9.95 -10.58
N PHE A 149 -6.05 -9.19 -9.51
CA PHE A 149 -6.00 -7.73 -9.50
C PHE A 149 -4.66 -7.23 -8.97
N MET A 150 -4.05 -6.30 -9.71
CA MET A 150 -2.89 -5.48 -9.34
C MET A 150 -1.56 -6.23 -9.09
N ARG A 151 -0.55 -5.86 -9.89
CA ARG A 151 0.76 -6.52 -10.01
C ARG A 151 1.68 -6.32 -8.82
N VAL A 152 1.37 -5.42 -7.90
CA VAL A 152 2.42 -4.91 -7.02
C VAL A 152 2.27 -5.36 -5.59
N LEU A 153 1.08 -5.74 -5.13
CA LEU A 153 0.84 -6.00 -3.71
C LEU A 153 -0.13 -7.17 -3.53
N THR A 154 0.12 -8.26 -4.26
CA THR A 154 -0.60 -9.52 -4.10
C THR A 154 0.33 -10.60 -3.58
N VAL A 155 -0.14 -11.30 -2.55
CA VAL A 155 0.48 -12.53 -2.04
C VAL A 155 0.40 -13.59 -3.10
N SER A 156 1.51 -14.26 -3.36
CA SER A 156 1.58 -15.39 -4.27
C SER A 156 0.74 -16.56 -3.74
N LYS A 157 0.02 -17.24 -4.63
CA LYS A 157 -0.64 -18.52 -4.33
C LYS A 157 0.38 -19.64 -4.15
#